data_AF-A0A3C1WUI5-F1
#
_entry.id   AF-A0A3C1WUI5-F1
#
_cell.length_a   1.000
_cell.length_b   1.000
_cell.length_c   1.000
_cell.angle_alpha   90.00
_cell.angle_beta   90.00
_cell.angle_gamma   90.00
#
_symmetry.space_group_name_H-M   'P 1'
#
loop_
_entity.id
_entity.type
_entity.pdbx_description
1 polymer ?
#
loop_
_entity_poly.entity_id
_entity_poly.type
_entity_poly.pdbx_seq_one_letter_code
_entity_poly.pdbx_strand_id
1 'polypeptide(L)' 'WPDQKTIRTTVGELDRCQENQGIVKTALVIVGDALSQSDFDRSCLYDPDFTTEYRK' A
#
# COMPACT_ATOMS: atom_id res chain seq x y z
N TRP A 1 7.46 11.55 7.29
CA TRP A 1 8.50 12.04 8.24
C TRP A 1 9.73 12.52 7.48
N PRO A 2 10.62 13.34 8.06
CA PRO A 2 11.82 13.83 7.38
C PRO A 2 12.77 12.73 6.87
N ASP A 3 12.75 11.56 7.53
CA ASP A 3 13.53 10.35 7.24
C ASP A 3 12.76 9.33 6.38
N GLN A 4 11.50 9.59 6.07
CA GLN A 4 10.66 8.70 5.27
C GLN A 4 11.23 8.55 3.86
N LYS A 5 11.34 7.29 3.40
CA LYS A 5 11.69 6.94 2.03
C LYS A 5 10.58 6.09 1.42
N THR A 6 10.28 6.33 0.14
CA THR A 6 9.34 5.51 -0.64
C THR A 6 10.11 4.84 -1.77
N ILE A 7 10.04 3.51 -1.82
CA ILE A 7 10.73 2.69 -2.82
C ILE A 7 9.66 1.90 -3.56
N ARG A 8 9.65 1.99 -4.89
CA ARG A 8 8.80 1.16 -5.75
C ARG A 8 9.66 0.05 -6.35
N THR A 9 9.22 -1.18 -6.15
CA THR A 9 9.89 -2.38 -6.66
C THR A 9 8.86 -3.50 -6.84
N THR A 10 9.28 -4.62 -7.42
CA THR A 10 8.47 -5.84 -7.48
C THR A 10 8.77 -6.74 -6.28
N VAL A 11 7.88 -7.68 -5.96
CA VAL A 11 8.09 -8.63 -4.85
C VAL A 11 9.38 -9.44 -5.04
N GLY A 12 9.70 -9.82 -6.27
CA GLY A 12 10.93 -10.57 -6.58
C GLY A 12 12.21 -9.77 -6.37
N GLU A 13 12.14 -8.45 -6.33
CA GLU A 13 13.28 -7.54 -6.19
C GLU A 13 13.38 -6.88 -4.82
N LEU A 14 12.51 -7.28 -3.88
CA LEU A 14 12.39 -6.66 -2.57
C LEU A 14 13.68 -6.81 -1.75
N ASP A 15 14.31 -7.98 -1.78
CA ASP A 15 15.52 -8.29 -1.01
C ASP A 15 16.69 -7.39 -1.43
N ARG A 16 17.01 -7.38 -2.73
CA ARG A 16 18.03 -6.50 -3.30
C ARG A 16 17.73 -5.01 -3.05
N CYS A 17 16.46 -4.61 -3.11
CA CYS A 17 16.08 -3.24 -2.79
C CYS A 17 16.33 -2.87 -1.32
N GLN A 18 16.08 -3.78 -0.38
CA GLN A 18 16.30 -3.52 1.03
C GLN A 18 17.79 -3.27 1.31
N GLU A 19 18.67 -4.11 0.75
CA GLU A 19 20.11 -4.03 0.95
C GLU A 19 20.67 -2.71 0.40
N ASN A 20 20.33 -2.40 -0.85
CA ASN A 20 20.78 -1.17 -1.52
C ASN A 20 20.30 0.11 -0.82
N GLN A 21 19.18 0.05 -0.10
CA GLN A 21 18.59 1.21 0.58
C GLN A 21 18.93 1.25 2.08
N GLY A 22 19.64 0.24 2.59
CA GLY A 22 20.04 0.15 4.00
C GLY A 22 18.85 -0.04 4.95
N ILE A 23 17.80 -0.74 4.52
CA ILE A 23 16.62 -1.02 5.35
C ILE A 23 16.92 -2.24 6.22
N VAL A 24 16.93 -2.05 7.54
CA VAL A 24 17.39 -3.08 8.50
C VAL A 24 16.36 -3.48 9.57
N LYS A 25 15.33 -2.67 9.83
CA LYS A 25 14.36 -2.94 10.92
C LYS A 25 12.91 -2.64 10.58
N THR A 26 12.63 -1.46 10.04
CA THR A 26 11.24 -0.98 9.92
C THR A 26 10.95 -0.60 8.48
N ALA A 27 9.95 -1.28 7.89
CA ALA A 27 9.38 -0.96 6.60
C ALA A 27 7.88 -1.25 6.62
N LEU A 28 7.10 -0.38 5.97
CA LEU A 28 5.73 -0.68 5.58
C LEU A 28 5.76 -1.17 4.14
N VAL A 29 5.33 -2.40 3.91
CA VAL A 29 5.27 -3.00 2.57
C VAL A 29 3.82 -3.03 2.11
N ILE A 30 3.55 -2.42 0.97
CA ILE A 30 2.25 -2.43 0.29
C ILE A 30 2.43 -3.17 -1.03
N VAL A 31 1.62 -4.19 -1.30
CA VAL A 31 1.74 -5.06 -2.48
C VAL A 31 0.38 -5.17 -3.16
N GLY A 32 0.39 -5.19 -4.50
CA GLY A 32 -0.79 -5.42 -5.34
C GLY A 32 -1.28 -4.18 -6.05
N ASP A 33 -2.44 -4.32 -6.70
CA ASP A 33 -3.03 -3.29 -7.57
C ASP A 33 -3.44 -2.02 -6.83
N ALA A 34 -3.48 -2.06 -5.49
CA ALA A 34 -3.62 -0.88 -4.64
C ALA A 34 -2.51 0.17 -4.85
N LEU A 35 -1.38 -0.20 -5.47
CA LEU A 35 -0.32 0.73 -5.88
C LEU A 35 -0.57 1.40 -7.23
N SER A 36 -1.56 0.91 -7.99
CA SER A 36 -1.98 1.48 -9.27
C SER A 36 -2.55 2.87 -9.04
N GLN A 37 -2.31 3.77 -9.99
CA GLN A 37 -2.93 5.11 -10.00
C GLN A 37 -4.28 5.12 -10.73
N SER A 38 -4.71 3.97 -11.28
CA SER A 38 -5.95 3.83 -12.03
C SER A 38 -6.98 3.01 -11.24
N ASP A 39 -8.25 3.32 -11.48
CA ASP A 39 -9.39 2.45 -11.18
C ASP A 39 -9.57 2.06 -9.70
N PHE A 40 -9.41 3.02 -8.78
CA PHE A 40 -9.77 2.82 -7.38
C PHE A 40 -10.99 3.66 -7.00
N ASP A 41 -12.08 2.99 -6.64
CA ASP A 41 -13.24 3.62 -6.04
C ASP A 41 -12.88 4.18 -4.66
N ARG A 42 -13.40 5.37 -4.35
CA ARG A 42 -13.17 5.96 -3.02
C ARG A 42 -13.78 5.06 -1.95
N SER A 43 -13.11 5.01 -0.80
CA SER A 43 -13.65 4.31 0.37
C SER A 43 -15.05 4.83 0.71
N CYS A 44 -15.99 3.92 0.87
CA CYS A 44 -17.36 4.23 1.32
C CYS A 44 -17.46 4.47 2.84
N LEU A 45 -16.34 4.68 3.55
CA LEU A 45 -16.32 4.84 5.01
C LEU A 45 -17.28 5.92 5.54
N TYR A 46 -17.52 6.95 4.74
CA TYR A 46 -18.44 8.05 5.04
C TYR A 46 -19.45 8.31 3.93
N ASP A 47 -19.61 7.37 3.01
CA ASP A 47 -20.61 7.50 1.96
C ASP A 47 -22.00 7.29 2.60
N PRO A 48 -22.89 8.29 2.57
CA PRO A 48 -24.20 8.19 3.19
C PRO A 48 -25.11 7.16 2.51
N ASP A 49 -24.84 6.81 1.25
CA ASP A 49 -25.61 5.84 0.47
C ASP A 49 -25.05 4.41 0.63
N PHE A 50 -23.91 4.25 1.31
CA PHE A 50 -23.31 2.94 1.52
C PHE A 50 -24.07 2.12 2.57
N THR A 51 -24.59 0.98 2.14
CA THR A 51 -25.21 -0.01 3.02
C THR A 51 -24.29 -1.19 3.23
N THR A 52 -24.08 -1.61 4.48
CA THR A 52 -23.30 -2.82 4.78
C THR A 52 -24.08 -4.07 4.40
N GLU A 53 -23.42 -5.09 3.86
CA GLU A 53 -24.05 -6.40 3.59
C GLU A 53 -24.28 -7.25 4.87
N TYR A 54 -23.95 -6.74 6.06
CA TYR A 54 -24.08 -7.49 7.31
C TYR A 54 -25.55 -7.68 7.71
N ARG A 55 -26.04 -8.90 7.49
CA ARG A 55 -27.38 -9.45 7.78
C ARG A 55 -28.48 -9.00 6.80
N LYS A 56 -28.54 -9.69 5.66
CA LYS A 56 -29.82 -10.21 5.16
C LYS A 56 -30.04 -11.61 5.71
#